data_AF-A0A928N417-F1
#
_entry.id   AF-A0A928N417-F1
#
_cell.length_a   1.000
_cell.length_b   1.000
_cell.length_c   1.000
_cell.angle_alpha   90.00
_cell.angle_beta   90.00
_cell.angle_gamma   90.00
#
_symmetry.space_group_name_H-M   'P 1'
#
loop_
_entity.id
_entity.type
_entity.pdbx_description
1 polymer ?
#
loop_
_entity_poly.entity_id
_entity_poly.type
_entity_poly.pdbx_seq_one_letter_code
_entity_poly.pdbx_strand_id
1 'polypeptide(L)'
;MKKILALILVITIILTFAACGKKATDEVEDPETQIEEVTPDTEDDKTEESEATDDKTEVKPGGEQDKKPVSKPVETEKPQAGTTKPVAKPEVKPEAKPETTPEAKPEVKPEASTPATLGNTLLADFKTKASGSDVVAIAESLLQNPAIKFGGGAMPVEPGLLSGFDNTEITGFKSGAVFMPMIGSIPFVGYIFELENAADAPAFISKLKSCANLRWNVCVEADEMVAGSVGTKVFFVMCPTSLED
;
A
#
# COMPACT_ATOMS: atom_id res chain seq x y z
N MET A 1 28.74 35.22 27.32
CA MET A 1 27.51 35.65 26.60
C MET A 1 26.94 34.59 25.66
N LYS A 2 27.74 33.92 24.81
CA LYS A 2 27.25 32.89 23.87
C LYS A 2 26.62 31.65 24.54
N LYS A 3 27.15 31.22 25.70
CA LYS A 3 26.61 30.09 26.48
C LYS A 3 25.33 30.43 27.27
N ILE A 4 25.13 31.70 27.63
CA ILE A 4 23.92 32.19 28.30
C ILE A 4 22.79 32.34 27.27
N LEU A 5 23.12 32.78 26.05
CA LEU A 5 22.16 32.86 24.94
C LEU A 5 21.65 31.47 24.49
N ALA A 6 22.53 30.47 24.47
CA ALA A 6 22.15 29.08 24.16
C ALA A 6 21.25 28.45 25.25
N LEU A 7 21.46 28.79 26.53
CA LEU A 7 20.63 28.30 27.63
C LEU A 7 19.23 28.92 27.61
N ILE A 8 19.12 30.22 27.29
CA ILE A 8 17.84 30.93 27.19
C ILE A 8 16.98 30.38 26.03
N LEU A 9 17.60 30.03 24.90
CA LEU A 9 16.89 29.50 23.73
C LEU A 9 16.29 28.11 23.97
N VAL A 10 16.94 27.28 24.79
CA VAL A 10 16.43 25.96 25.19
C VAL A 10 15.29 26.07 26.22
N ILE A 11 15.35 27.06 27.13
CA ILE A 11 14.29 27.28 28.14
C ILE A 11 12.97 27.78 27.49
N THR A 12 13.03 28.56 26.40
CA THR A 12 11.84 29.04 25.70
C THR A 12 11.06 27.96 24.93
N ILE A 13 11.69 26.82 24.60
CA ILE A 13 11.03 25.72 23.88
C ILE A 13 10.24 24.81 24.84
N ILE A 14 10.54 24.82 26.15
CA ILE A 14 9.91 23.94 27.14
C ILE A 14 8.60 24.55 27.72
N LEU A 15 8.32 25.84 27.51
CA LEU A 15 7.20 26.54 28.13
C LEU A 15 5.88 26.55 27.33
N THR A 16 5.75 25.78 26.24
CA THR A 16 4.53 25.78 25.40
C THR A 16 3.55 24.62 25.65
N PHE A 17 3.74 23.79 26.68
CA PHE A 17 2.77 22.75 27.04
C PHE A 17 2.21 22.93 28.46
N ALA A 18 1.36 23.94 28.68
CA ALA A 18 0.45 23.99 29.82
C ALA A 18 -0.66 25.04 29.64
N ALA A 19 -1.64 24.78 28.77
CA ALA A 19 -2.90 25.55 28.77
C ALA A 19 -4.06 24.76 28.13
N CYS A 20 -4.62 23.79 28.86
CA CYS A 20 -6.07 23.70 29.00
C CYS A 20 -6.41 22.89 30.24
N GLY A 21 -6.97 23.61 31.20
CA GLY A 21 -7.39 23.12 32.49
C GLY A 21 -8.72 22.40 32.42
N LYS A 22 -8.79 21.40 33.29
CA LYS A 22 -9.89 20.56 33.75
C LYS A 22 -11.01 21.35 34.44
N LYS A 23 -12.25 20.83 34.35
CA LYS A 23 -13.29 20.67 35.40
C LYS A 23 -14.66 20.49 34.69
N ALA A 24 -15.62 19.72 35.18
CA ALA A 24 -15.74 18.79 36.30
C ALA A 24 -16.95 17.89 36.01
N THR A 25 -16.83 16.63 36.41
CA THR A 25 -17.94 15.73 36.71
C THR A 25 -18.75 16.29 37.88
N ASP A 26 -20.07 16.25 37.77
CA ASP A 26 -20.95 16.03 38.92
C ASP A 26 -22.02 15.01 38.49
N GLU A 27 -22.14 13.98 39.31
CA GLU A 27 -23.12 12.90 39.26
C GLU A 27 -24.15 13.18 40.38
N VAL A 28 -25.18 12.33 40.50
CA VAL A 28 -26.25 12.32 41.55
C VAL A 28 -27.43 13.25 41.17
N GLU A 29 -28.70 12.84 41.01
CA GLU A 29 -29.52 11.77 41.61
C GLU A 29 -30.79 11.53 40.73
N ASP A 30 -31.20 10.27 40.55
CA ASP A 30 -32.60 9.82 40.30
C ASP A 30 -33.31 9.75 41.68
N PRO A 31 -34.65 9.85 41.86
CA PRO A 31 -35.74 9.65 40.87
C PRO A 31 -37.17 10.26 40.93
N GLU A 32 -38.03 9.97 39.94
CA GLU A 32 -39.42 9.52 40.18
C GLU A 32 -40.30 9.58 38.91
N THR A 33 -40.94 8.43 38.70
CA THR A 33 -42.02 8.13 37.77
C THR A 33 -43.28 8.92 38.13
N GLN A 34 -43.94 9.59 37.17
CA GLN A 34 -45.41 9.71 37.17
C GLN A 34 -45.99 9.71 35.75
N ILE A 35 -46.94 8.81 35.61
CA ILE A 35 -47.93 8.56 34.55
C ILE A 35 -49.05 9.59 34.65
N GLU A 36 -49.51 10.15 33.53
CA GLU A 36 -50.94 10.46 33.38
C GLU A 36 -51.36 10.47 31.91
N GLU A 37 -52.54 9.92 31.71
CA GLU A 37 -53.22 9.48 30.51
C GLU A 37 -54.28 10.52 30.12
N VAL A 38 -54.36 10.95 28.86
CA VAL A 38 -55.64 11.33 28.23
C VAL A 38 -55.55 11.07 26.72
N THR A 39 -56.37 10.15 26.23
CA THR A 39 -56.87 10.05 24.84
C THR A 39 -58.35 10.49 24.86
N PRO A 40 -59.16 10.43 23.78
CA PRO A 40 -58.99 10.74 22.35
C PRO A 40 -60.16 11.62 21.83
N ASP A 41 -60.15 11.98 20.54
CA ASP A 41 -61.32 12.16 19.63
C ASP A 41 -60.69 12.43 18.25
N THR A 42 -60.66 11.53 17.26
CA THR A 42 -61.67 10.72 16.55
C THR A 42 -62.60 11.54 15.63
N GLU A 43 -62.84 10.91 14.47
CA GLU A 43 -63.78 11.19 13.37
C GLU A 43 -63.11 11.82 12.14
N ASP A 44 -62.71 10.99 11.16
CA ASP A 44 -63.53 10.29 10.13
C ASP A 44 -63.36 11.07 8.81
N ASP A 45 -63.29 10.50 7.62
CA ASP A 45 -63.85 9.26 7.12
C ASP A 45 -63.09 8.84 5.85
N LYS A 46 -63.01 7.50 5.68
CA LYS A 46 -62.90 6.62 4.50
C LYS A 46 -62.18 7.03 3.22
N THR A 47 -61.28 6.20 2.66
CA THR A 47 -61.43 4.80 2.14
C THR A 47 -62.37 4.75 0.92
N GLU A 48 -61.90 4.33 -0.25
CA GLU A 48 -62.01 2.99 -0.85
C GLU A 48 -61.50 3.14 -2.30
N GLU A 49 -61.07 2.15 -3.08
CA GLU A 49 -60.78 0.72 -2.95
C GLU A 49 -60.52 0.24 -4.40
N SER A 50 -59.66 -0.76 -4.58
CA SER A 50 -59.78 -1.89 -5.51
C SER A 50 -58.45 -2.64 -5.46
N GLU A 51 -58.29 -3.64 -4.58
CA GLU A 51 -58.60 -5.07 -4.82
C GLU A 51 -57.96 -5.60 -6.10
N ALA A 52 -56.88 -6.38 -6.05
CA ALA A 52 -56.73 -7.78 -5.58
C ALA A 52 -57.25 -8.81 -6.59
N THR A 53 -56.38 -9.76 -6.98
CA THR A 53 -56.74 -11.18 -7.01
C THR A 53 -55.52 -12.06 -6.71
N ASP A 54 -55.76 -12.94 -5.77
CA ASP A 54 -55.02 -14.05 -5.19
C ASP A 54 -54.82 -15.22 -6.18
N ASP A 55 -53.72 -15.96 -6.10
CA ASP A 55 -53.79 -17.42 -6.22
C ASP A 55 -52.71 -18.08 -5.35
N LYS A 56 -53.20 -18.90 -4.43
CA LYS A 56 -52.51 -19.65 -3.39
C LYS A 56 -52.27 -21.07 -3.88
N THR A 57 -51.05 -21.58 -3.71
CA THR A 57 -50.88 -23.01 -3.37
C THR A 57 -49.71 -23.19 -2.41
N GLU A 58 -50.05 -23.64 -1.21
CA GLU A 58 -49.17 -24.16 -0.17
C GLU A 58 -49.22 -25.69 -0.22
N VAL A 59 -48.10 -26.38 0.05
CA VAL A 59 -47.97 -27.45 1.08
C VAL A 59 -46.70 -28.31 0.86
N LYS A 60 -45.81 -28.10 1.83
CA LYS A 60 -44.90 -29.00 2.60
C LYS A 60 -43.64 -29.69 2.05
N PRO A 61 -42.63 -29.81 2.95
CA PRO A 61 -41.35 -30.50 2.76
C PRO A 61 -41.40 -31.96 3.22
N GLY A 62 -40.44 -32.77 2.76
CA GLY A 62 -40.14 -34.09 3.33
C GLY A 62 -39.38 -35.00 2.39
N GLY A 63 -38.23 -35.52 2.82
CA GLY A 63 -37.46 -36.52 2.06
C GLY A 63 -36.07 -36.81 2.63
N GLU A 64 -36.00 -37.16 3.91
CA GLU A 64 -34.85 -37.85 4.53
C GLU A 64 -34.89 -39.34 4.15
N GLN A 65 -33.75 -39.90 3.75
CA GLN A 65 -33.33 -41.31 3.92
C GLN A 65 -31.86 -41.39 3.45
N ASP A 66 -30.84 -41.34 4.31
CA ASP A 66 -30.43 -42.27 5.37
C ASP A 66 -29.75 -43.55 4.83
N LYS A 67 -28.40 -43.56 4.87
CA LYS A 67 -27.53 -44.63 5.42
C LYS A 67 -26.03 -44.38 5.17
N LYS A 68 -25.38 -43.76 6.16
CA LYS A 68 -24.27 -44.24 7.03
C LYS A 68 -23.43 -45.49 6.58
N PRO A 69 -22.29 -45.81 7.22
CA PRO A 69 -20.92 -45.23 7.16
C PRO A 69 -19.81 -46.32 7.00
N VAL A 70 -18.57 -45.99 6.62
CA VAL A 70 -17.35 -46.79 6.97
C VAL A 70 -16.12 -45.84 6.87
N SER A 71 -15.60 -45.28 7.97
CA SER A 71 -14.42 -45.73 8.77
C SER A 71 -13.07 -45.09 8.40
N LYS A 72 -12.73 -44.08 9.23
CA LYS A 72 -11.44 -43.68 9.86
C LYS A 72 -10.32 -44.78 9.95
N PRO A 73 -9.08 -44.48 10.43
CA PRO A 73 -7.93 -43.73 9.87
C PRO A 73 -6.57 -44.51 10.09
N VAL A 74 -5.42 -43.80 10.16
CA VAL A 74 -4.06 -44.22 10.66
C VAL A 74 -3.11 -44.69 9.53
N GLU A 75 -1.94 -44.08 9.30
CA GLU A 75 -0.63 -44.19 10.02
C GLU A 75 0.21 -42.95 9.62
N THR A 76 0.71 -42.06 10.50
CA THR A 76 1.80 -42.20 11.50
C THR A 76 3.04 -42.91 10.98
N GLU A 77 4.07 -42.18 10.54
CA GLU A 77 5.46 -42.48 10.89
C GLU A 77 6.35 -41.21 10.77
N LYS A 78 6.78 -40.73 11.94
CA LYS A 78 8.13 -40.21 12.26
C LYS A 78 8.57 -41.13 13.42
N PRO A 79 9.86 -41.37 13.76
CA PRO A 79 11.06 -40.64 13.34
C PRO A 79 12.32 -41.52 13.14
N GLN A 80 13.41 -40.92 12.62
CA GLN A 80 14.73 -41.33 13.08
C GLN A 80 15.74 -40.17 13.10
N ALA A 81 16.35 -40.05 14.27
CA ALA A 81 17.43 -39.16 14.64
C ALA A 81 18.77 -39.90 14.52
N GLY A 82 19.86 -39.14 14.38
CA GLY A 82 21.24 -39.59 14.56
C GLY A 82 22.21 -38.68 13.82
N THR A 83 22.76 -37.63 14.45
CA THR A 83 24.10 -37.61 15.11
C THR A 83 25.19 -38.12 14.15
N THR A 84 26.20 -37.34 13.72
CA THR A 84 27.28 -36.78 14.55
C THR A 84 28.12 -35.72 13.79
N LYS A 85 28.48 -34.66 14.52
CA LYS A 85 29.63 -33.71 14.34
C LYS A 85 30.74 -34.16 15.34
N PRO A 86 32.04 -33.70 15.40
CA PRO A 86 32.85 -32.76 14.59
C PRO A 86 34.34 -33.17 14.29
N VAL A 87 35.06 -32.20 13.68
CA VAL A 87 36.48 -31.79 13.86
C VAL A 87 37.49 -32.28 12.82
N ALA A 88 38.01 -31.35 12.01
CA ALA A 88 39.46 -31.12 11.85
C ALA A 88 39.74 -29.79 11.13
N LYS A 89 40.22 -28.81 11.91
CA LYS A 89 40.92 -27.60 11.50
C LYS A 89 42.36 -27.98 11.13
N PRO A 90 42.95 -27.41 10.07
CA PRO A 90 44.32 -26.92 10.22
C PRO A 90 44.45 -25.45 9.87
N GLU A 91 45.09 -24.72 10.77
CA GLU A 91 45.57 -23.35 10.59
C GLU A 91 46.80 -23.35 9.71
N VAL A 92 46.78 -22.58 8.61
CA VAL A 92 47.99 -21.94 8.07
C VAL A 92 47.63 -20.57 7.50
N LYS A 93 48.13 -19.52 8.17
CA LYS A 93 48.45 -18.16 7.68
C LYS A 93 50.00 -18.13 7.65
N PRO A 94 50.74 -17.51 6.69
CA PRO A 94 50.62 -16.08 6.42
C PRO A 94 50.92 -15.52 5.01
N GLU A 95 50.30 -14.35 4.80
CA GLU A 95 50.80 -13.13 4.13
C GLU A 95 51.20 -13.15 2.65
N ALA A 96 50.33 -12.55 1.82
CA ALA A 96 50.76 -11.71 0.71
C ALA A 96 49.80 -10.51 0.59
N LYS A 97 50.37 -9.30 0.55
CA LYS A 97 49.71 -7.99 0.43
C LYS A 97 48.70 -7.94 -0.74
N PRO A 98 47.63 -7.14 -0.59
CA PRO A 98 47.18 -6.31 -1.69
C PRO A 98 47.01 -4.86 -1.23
N GLU A 99 48.03 -4.03 -1.49
CA GLU A 99 47.85 -2.58 -1.60
C GLU A 99 48.02 -2.22 -3.07
N THR A 100 46.95 -2.37 -3.83
CA THR A 100 46.77 -1.65 -5.09
C THR A 100 45.40 -1.01 -5.01
N THR A 101 45.42 0.26 -4.65
CA THR A 101 44.37 1.25 -4.87
C THR A 101 43.93 1.20 -6.34
N PRO A 102 42.64 1.01 -6.65
CA PRO A 102 42.05 1.60 -7.82
C PRO A 102 41.34 2.86 -7.33
N GLU A 103 41.97 4.02 -7.53
CA GLU A 103 41.21 5.26 -7.66
C GLU A 103 40.35 5.12 -8.92
N ALA A 104 39.18 4.49 -8.77
CA ALA A 104 38.11 4.56 -9.74
C ALA A 104 37.53 5.97 -9.68
N LYS A 105 38.17 6.86 -10.44
CA LYS A 105 37.57 8.07 -10.98
C LYS A 105 36.11 7.79 -11.37
N PRO A 106 35.12 8.58 -10.93
CA PRO A 106 33.76 8.46 -11.44
C PRO A 106 33.81 8.75 -12.95
N GLU A 107 33.81 7.70 -13.76
CA GLU A 107 33.47 7.81 -15.17
C GLU A 107 31.98 8.18 -15.22
N VAL A 108 31.70 9.46 -15.41
CA VAL A 108 30.42 9.93 -15.94
C VAL A 108 30.31 9.36 -17.35
N LYS A 109 29.80 8.14 -17.43
CA LYS A 109 29.33 7.56 -18.69
C LYS A 109 27.99 8.26 -19.00
N PRO A 110 27.86 8.93 -20.15
CA PRO A 110 26.56 9.40 -20.61
C PRO A 110 25.61 8.20 -20.62
N GLU A 111 24.48 8.32 -19.90
CA GLU A 111 23.40 7.34 -19.94
C GLU A 111 23.11 7.03 -21.42
N ALA A 112 23.25 5.75 -21.78
CA ALA A 112 22.90 5.29 -23.10
C ALA A 112 21.45 5.70 -23.38
N SER A 113 21.25 6.39 -24.50
CA SER A 113 19.94 6.83 -25.00
C SER A 113 18.99 5.63 -25.08
N THR A 114 18.24 5.41 -24.01
CA THR A 114 17.09 4.52 -23.99
C THR A 114 16.08 5.12 -24.98
N PRO A 115 15.42 4.31 -25.83
CA PRO A 115 14.37 4.83 -26.69
C PRO A 115 13.33 5.58 -25.84
N ALA A 116 12.89 6.74 -26.33
CA ALA A 116 12.00 7.64 -25.61
C ALA A 116 10.59 7.05 -25.54
N THR A 117 10.36 6.17 -24.58
CA THR A 117 9.02 5.68 -24.20
C THR A 117 8.44 6.56 -23.11
N LEU A 118 7.12 6.48 -22.91
CA LEU A 118 6.44 7.16 -21.81
C LEU A 118 7.04 6.76 -20.46
N GLY A 119 7.23 5.46 -20.21
CA GLY A 119 7.77 4.98 -18.94
C GLY A 119 9.17 5.54 -18.65
N ASN A 120 10.05 5.57 -19.66
CA ASN A 120 11.39 6.16 -19.50
C ASN A 120 11.35 7.69 -19.35
N THR A 121 10.39 8.36 -20.00
CA THR A 121 10.17 9.81 -19.86
C THR A 121 9.76 10.15 -18.42
N LEU A 122 8.83 9.39 -17.84
CA LEU A 122 8.40 9.57 -16.46
C LEU A 122 9.50 9.20 -15.46
N LEU A 123 10.30 8.17 -15.74
CA LEU A 123 11.46 7.84 -14.89
C LEU A 123 12.49 8.96 -14.90
N ALA A 124 12.77 9.58 -16.05
CA ALA A 124 13.68 10.72 -16.14
C ALA A 124 13.15 11.91 -15.34
N ASP A 125 11.86 12.23 -15.47
CA ASP A 125 11.22 13.31 -14.71
C ASP A 125 11.24 13.04 -13.20
N PHE A 126 10.94 11.80 -12.78
CA PHE A 126 11.07 11.35 -11.40
C PHE A 126 12.48 11.59 -10.87
N LYS A 127 13.53 11.24 -11.63
CA LYS A 127 14.91 11.45 -11.19
C LYS A 127 15.22 12.91 -10.88
N THR A 128 14.58 13.85 -11.58
CA THR A 128 14.75 15.30 -11.32
C THR A 128 13.93 15.80 -10.13
N LYS A 129 12.76 15.19 -9.88
CA LYS A 129 11.77 15.64 -8.88
C LYS A 129 11.84 14.94 -7.53
N ALA A 130 12.52 13.79 -7.44
CA ALA A 130 12.53 12.95 -6.24
C ALA A 130 13.18 13.58 -4.99
N SER A 131 13.88 14.72 -5.13
CA SER A 131 14.64 15.32 -4.03
C SER A 131 13.72 16.04 -3.03
N GLY A 132 13.77 15.64 -1.75
CA GLY A 132 13.23 16.40 -0.63
C GLY A 132 11.70 16.47 -0.49
N SER A 133 10.93 16.01 -1.48
CA SER A 133 9.46 15.96 -1.46
C SER A 133 8.96 14.62 -0.92
N ASP A 134 7.73 14.57 -0.37
CA ASP A 134 7.07 13.31 -0.01
C ASP A 134 6.57 12.56 -1.25
N VAL A 135 6.20 11.29 -1.07
CA VAL A 135 5.84 10.38 -2.17
C VAL A 135 4.58 10.80 -2.92
N VAL A 136 3.61 11.43 -2.27
CA VAL A 136 2.36 11.89 -2.92
C VAL A 136 2.65 13.12 -3.75
N ALA A 137 3.37 14.11 -3.21
CA ALA A 137 3.76 15.31 -3.94
C ALA A 137 4.59 14.99 -5.20
N ILE A 138 5.48 13.99 -5.13
CA ILE A 138 6.22 13.50 -6.31
C ILE A 138 5.26 12.91 -7.34
N ALA A 139 4.33 12.07 -6.91
CA ALA A 139 3.36 11.40 -7.78
C ALA A 139 2.41 12.42 -8.47
N GLU A 140 1.94 13.43 -7.76
CA GLU A 140 1.16 14.55 -8.32
C GLU A 140 1.97 15.35 -9.34
N SER A 141 3.24 15.64 -9.04
CA SER A 141 4.13 16.36 -9.95
C SER A 141 4.44 15.57 -11.23
N LEU A 142 4.48 14.23 -11.15
CA LEU A 142 4.61 13.37 -12.32
C LEU A 142 3.35 13.40 -13.19
N LEU A 143 2.15 13.46 -12.60
CA LEU A 143 0.90 13.61 -13.35
C LEU A 143 0.82 14.92 -14.16
N GLN A 144 1.58 15.95 -13.80
CA GLN A 144 1.70 17.19 -14.55
C GLN A 144 2.68 17.11 -15.73
N ASN A 145 3.31 15.95 -15.96
CA ASN A 145 4.22 15.77 -17.09
C ASN A 145 3.46 15.92 -18.42
N PRO A 146 3.95 16.72 -19.39
CA PRO A 146 3.25 16.97 -20.65
C PRO A 146 3.05 15.73 -21.53
N ALA A 147 3.80 14.64 -21.28
CA ALA A 147 3.59 13.36 -21.94
C ALA A 147 2.31 12.64 -21.45
N ILE A 148 1.81 12.99 -20.27
CA ILE A 148 0.53 12.48 -19.75
C ILE A 148 -0.61 13.28 -20.38
N LYS A 149 -1.51 12.58 -21.09
CA LYS A 149 -2.65 13.15 -21.81
C LYS A 149 -3.99 12.93 -21.13
N PHE A 150 -3.98 12.46 -19.89
CA PHE A 150 -5.17 12.17 -19.11
C PHE A 150 -5.20 12.97 -17.80
N GLY A 151 -6.40 13.19 -17.27
CA GLY A 151 -6.58 13.60 -15.88
C GLY A 151 -6.38 12.41 -14.94
N GLY A 152 -5.77 12.66 -13.78
CA GLY A 152 -5.46 11.62 -12.80
C GLY A 152 -5.36 12.18 -11.39
N GLY A 153 -5.05 11.29 -10.45
CA GLY A 153 -4.80 11.66 -9.07
C GLY A 153 -3.73 10.78 -8.46
N ALA A 154 -3.10 11.27 -7.40
CA ALA A 154 -2.21 10.50 -6.55
C ALA A 154 -2.86 10.27 -5.18
N MET A 155 -2.66 9.09 -4.62
CA MET A 155 -3.17 8.72 -3.30
C MET A 155 -2.10 7.96 -2.52
N PRO A 156 -2.00 8.14 -1.20
CA PRO A 156 -1.11 7.30 -0.39
C PRO A 156 -1.55 5.84 -0.44
N VAL A 157 -0.59 4.93 -0.32
CA VAL A 157 -0.85 3.48 -0.21
C VAL A 157 -0.15 2.90 1.01
N GLU A 158 -0.79 1.91 1.61
CA GLU A 158 -0.26 1.15 2.73
C GLU A 158 0.35 -0.17 2.24
N PRO A 159 1.27 -0.79 3.00
CA PRO A 159 1.75 -2.14 2.71
C PRO A 159 0.59 -3.14 2.58
N GLY A 160 0.61 -3.96 1.54
CA GLY A 160 -0.44 -4.95 1.29
C GLY A 160 -0.62 -5.28 -0.18
N LEU A 161 -1.86 -5.64 -0.55
CA LEU A 161 -2.23 -5.95 -1.93
C LEU A 161 -2.41 -4.66 -2.73
N LEU A 162 -1.47 -4.40 -3.63
CA LEU A 162 -1.50 -3.23 -4.51
C LEU A 162 -1.91 -3.64 -5.93
N SER A 163 -2.63 -2.76 -6.63
CA SER A 163 -3.05 -2.99 -8.00
C SER A 163 -1.83 -3.20 -8.91
N GLY A 164 -1.86 -4.24 -9.73
CA GLY A 164 -0.77 -4.52 -10.66
C GLY A 164 0.20 -5.63 -10.25
N PHE A 165 0.05 -6.24 -9.07
CA PHE A 165 1.06 -7.16 -8.51
C PHE A 165 0.57 -8.59 -8.18
N ASP A 166 -0.24 -9.23 -9.03
CA ASP A 166 -0.63 -10.67 -8.96
C ASP A 166 -0.88 -11.25 -7.56
N ASN A 167 -1.68 -10.56 -6.75
CA ASN A 167 -2.02 -10.94 -5.38
C ASN A 167 -0.80 -11.16 -4.45
N THR A 168 0.35 -10.61 -4.80
CA THR A 168 1.54 -10.59 -3.94
C THR A 168 1.54 -9.32 -3.11
N GLU A 169 1.72 -9.46 -1.79
CA GLU A 169 1.82 -8.31 -0.92
C GLU A 169 3.11 -7.52 -1.17
N ILE A 170 2.93 -6.23 -1.44
CA ILE A 170 4.01 -5.27 -1.54
C ILE A 170 4.18 -4.63 -0.15
N THR A 171 5.31 -4.93 0.47
CA THR A 171 5.67 -4.56 1.84
C THR A 171 7.16 -4.20 1.90
N GLY A 172 7.60 -3.59 2.99
CA GLY A 172 9.01 -3.19 3.17
C GLY A 172 9.33 -1.76 2.72
N PHE A 173 8.31 -0.91 2.60
CA PHE A 173 8.46 0.52 2.37
C PHE A 173 7.89 1.32 3.55
N LYS A 174 8.45 2.50 3.80
CA LYS A 174 8.06 3.45 4.85
C LYS A 174 6.79 4.22 4.48
N SER A 175 6.71 4.69 3.23
CA SER A 175 5.53 5.34 2.68
C SER A 175 5.41 5.02 1.19
N GLY A 176 4.19 5.07 0.65
CA GLY A 176 3.94 4.83 -0.76
C GLY A 176 2.84 5.73 -1.28
N ALA A 177 2.87 6.01 -2.58
CA ALA A 177 1.79 6.65 -3.31
C ALA A 177 1.53 5.91 -4.62
N VAL A 178 0.27 5.75 -4.99
CA VAL A 178 -0.16 5.35 -6.33
C VAL A 178 -0.59 6.60 -7.10
N PHE A 179 -0.28 6.66 -8.39
CA PHE A 179 -0.84 7.66 -9.31
C PHE A 179 -1.39 6.99 -10.55
N MET A 180 -2.60 7.37 -10.92
CA MET A 180 -3.36 6.68 -11.96
C MET A 180 -4.34 7.62 -12.66
N PRO A 181 -4.75 7.31 -13.90
CA PRO A 181 -5.83 7.99 -14.59
C PRO A 181 -7.14 7.86 -13.83
N MET A 182 -8.04 8.84 -13.98
CA MET A 182 -9.42 8.73 -13.50
C MET A 182 -10.25 7.76 -14.36
N ILE A 183 -9.81 7.50 -15.60
CA ILE A 183 -10.48 6.60 -16.55
C ILE A 183 -9.80 5.24 -16.52
N GLY A 184 -10.53 4.20 -16.09
CA GLY A 184 -9.99 2.84 -15.95
C GLY A 184 -9.69 2.09 -17.25
N SER A 185 -10.00 2.66 -18.41
CA SER A 185 -9.70 2.08 -19.73
C SER A 185 -8.29 2.42 -20.24
N ILE A 186 -7.52 3.23 -19.50
CA ILE A 186 -6.13 3.53 -19.82
C ILE A 186 -5.26 2.54 -19.02
N PRO A 187 -4.42 1.70 -19.66
CA PRO A 187 -3.54 0.73 -18.98
C PRO A 187 -2.36 1.43 -18.30
N PHE A 188 -2.64 2.27 -17.31
CA PHE A 188 -1.64 3.04 -16.59
C PHE A 188 -1.80 2.86 -15.09
N VAL A 189 -0.71 2.46 -14.43
CA VAL A 189 -0.59 2.53 -12.97
C VAL A 189 0.85 2.85 -12.61
N GLY A 190 1.03 3.92 -11.83
CA GLY A 190 2.32 4.35 -11.33
C GLY A 190 2.38 4.29 -9.82
N TYR A 191 3.57 4.02 -9.28
CA TYR A 191 3.84 4.03 -7.85
C TYR A 191 5.13 4.77 -7.54
N ILE A 192 5.13 5.49 -6.42
CA ILE A 192 6.30 6.03 -5.76
C ILE A 192 6.36 5.43 -4.36
N PHE A 193 7.46 4.77 -4.03
CA PHE A 193 7.71 4.23 -2.70
C PHE A 193 8.89 4.95 -2.06
N GLU A 194 8.86 5.14 -0.75
CA GLU A 194 10.00 5.54 0.05
C GLU A 194 10.39 4.39 0.97
N LEU A 195 11.66 4.00 0.91
CA LEU A 195 12.24 2.95 1.74
C LEU A 195 12.92 3.56 2.98
N GLU A 196 13.17 2.74 3.99
CA GLU A 196 13.98 3.14 5.14
C GLU A 196 15.46 3.34 4.77
N ASN A 197 15.98 2.51 3.86
CA ASN A 197 17.37 2.55 3.42
C ASN A 197 17.49 2.50 1.89
N ALA A 198 18.28 3.40 1.33
CA ALA A 198 18.55 3.47 -0.12
C ALA A 198 19.23 2.19 -0.66
N ALA A 199 19.97 1.47 0.18
CA ALA A 199 20.63 0.23 -0.19
C ALA A 199 19.64 -0.90 -0.57
N ASP A 200 18.39 -0.81 -0.11
CA ASP A 200 17.36 -1.82 -0.36
C ASP A 200 16.65 -1.63 -1.70
N ALA A 201 16.82 -0.46 -2.34
CA ALA A 201 16.11 -0.11 -3.57
C ALA A 201 16.30 -1.11 -4.72
N PRO A 202 17.51 -1.64 -5.02
CA PRO A 202 17.66 -2.63 -6.09
C PRO A 202 16.89 -3.94 -5.85
N ALA A 203 16.88 -4.43 -4.60
CA ALA A 203 16.13 -5.62 -4.24
C ALA A 203 14.62 -5.37 -4.28
N PHE A 204 14.18 -4.22 -3.80
CA PHE A 204 12.77 -3.82 -3.85
C PHE A 204 12.27 -3.67 -5.29
N ILE A 205 13.03 -3.01 -6.17
CA ILE A 205 12.71 -2.91 -7.61
C ILE A 205 12.62 -4.30 -8.25
N SER A 206 13.54 -5.21 -7.90
CA SER A 206 13.52 -6.58 -8.40
C SER A 206 12.26 -7.33 -7.98
N LYS A 207 11.84 -7.16 -6.72
CA LYS A 207 10.55 -7.68 -6.21
C LYS A 207 9.38 -7.14 -7.01
N LEU A 208 9.27 -5.80 -7.15
CA LEU A 208 8.18 -5.17 -7.90
C LEU A 208 8.07 -5.74 -9.31
N LYS A 209 9.20 -5.82 -10.03
CA LYS A 209 9.23 -6.36 -11.40
C LYS A 209 8.85 -7.83 -11.48
N SER A 210 9.23 -8.63 -10.49
CA SER A 210 8.91 -10.07 -10.46
C SER A 210 7.44 -10.37 -10.17
N CYS A 211 6.75 -9.44 -9.49
CA CYS A 211 5.35 -9.59 -9.12
C CYS A 211 4.40 -8.84 -10.06
N ALA A 212 4.92 -7.98 -10.94
CA ALA A 212 4.13 -7.14 -11.81
C ALA A 212 3.40 -7.95 -12.89
N ASN A 213 2.15 -7.59 -13.13
CA ASN A 213 1.33 -8.14 -14.19
C ASN A 213 0.87 -7.01 -15.10
N LEU A 214 1.37 -6.96 -16.33
CA LEU A 214 0.99 -5.94 -17.33
C LEU A 214 -0.48 -6.02 -17.75
N ARG A 215 -1.14 -7.15 -17.47
CA ARG A 215 -2.56 -7.41 -17.75
C ARG A 215 -3.35 -7.59 -16.45
N TRP A 216 -2.99 -6.83 -15.41
CA TRP A 216 -3.63 -6.87 -14.09
C TRP A 216 -5.13 -6.58 -14.12
N ASN A 217 -5.60 -5.91 -15.16
CA ASN A 217 -6.98 -5.62 -15.41
C ASN A 217 -7.42 -6.33 -16.70
N VAL A 218 -8.55 -7.03 -16.66
CA VAL A 218 -9.07 -7.79 -17.81
C VAL A 218 -9.34 -6.92 -19.04
N CYS A 219 -9.61 -5.63 -18.83
CA CYS A 219 -9.98 -4.70 -19.89
C CYS A 219 -8.80 -4.05 -20.62
N VAL A 220 -7.61 -4.04 -20.01
CA VAL A 220 -6.48 -3.22 -20.49
C VAL A 220 -5.15 -3.94 -20.25
N GLU A 221 -4.17 -3.68 -21.11
CA GLU A 221 -2.83 -4.24 -21.00
C GLU A 221 -1.79 -3.15 -21.23
N ALA A 222 -0.81 -3.05 -20.36
CA ALA A 222 0.31 -2.12 -20.52
C ALA A 222 1.38 -2.71 -21.43
N ASP A 223 2.03 -1.86 -22.22
CA ASP A 223 3.09 -2.28 -23.15
C ASP A 223 4.44 -2.46 -22.43
N GLU A 224 4.69 -1.67 -21.39
CA GLU A 224 5.97 -1.61 -20.71
C GLU A 224 5.84 -1.51 -19.20
N MET A 225 6.92 -1.93 -18.53
CA MET A 225 7.14 -1.74 -17.11
C MET A 225 8.50 -1.07 -16.91
N VAL A 226 8.50 0.09 -16.27
CA VAL A 226 9.71 0.86 -15.98
C VAL A 226 9.83 1.10 -14.49
N ALA A 227 11.02 0.90 -13.95
CA ALA A 227 11.30 1.17 -12.55
C ALA A 227 12.74 1.65 -12.34
N GLY A 228 12.94 2.49 -11.33
CA GLY A 228 14.24 3.05 -10.96
C GLY A 228 14.18 3.72 -9.59
N SER A 229 15.28 4.30 -9.14
CA SER A 229 15.35 4.90 -7.81
C SER A 229 16.27 6.11 -7.73
N VAL A 230 15.99 7.01 -6.79
CA VAL A 230 16.88 8.09 -6.35
C VAL A 230 16.90 8.10 -4.82
N GLY A 231 18.07 7.78 -4.24
CA GLY A 231 18.20 7.64 -2.78
C GLY A 231 17.25 6.56 -2.25
N THR A 232 16.42 6.91 -1.26
CA THR A 232 15.41 6.02 -0.67
C THR A 232 14.13 5.90 -1.49
N LYS A 233 13.96 6.69 -2.55
CA LYS A 233 12.72 6.73 -3.33
C LYS A 233 12.81 5.82 -4.54
N VAL A 234 11.77 5.00 -4.72
CA VAL A 234 11.63 4.07 -5.83
C VAL A 234 10.44 4.48 -6.68
N PHE A 235 10.67 4.58 -7.98
CA PHE A 235 9.66 4.77 -9.01
C PHE A 235 9.36 3.42 -9.68
N PHE A 236 8.08 3.19 -9.94
CA PHE A 236 7.60 2.06 -10.72
C PHE A 236 6.39 2.50 -11.55
N VAL A 237 6.31 2.09 -12.81
CA VAL A 237 5.13 2.32 -13.66
C VAL A 237 4.91 1.14 -14.58
N MET A 238 3.63 0.81 -14.81
CA MET A 238 3.18 0.04 -15.97
C MET A 238 2.31 0.97 -16.82
N CYS A 239 2.66 1.12 -18.09
CA CYS A 239 2.00 2.07 -18.99
C CYS A 239 2.07 1.61 -20.46
N PRO A 240 1.29 2.24 -21.36
CA PRO A 240 1.61 2.22 -22.78
C PRO A 240 3.01 2.78 -23.04
N THR A 241 3.60 2.41 -24.17
CA THR A 241 4.86 3.02 -24.64
C THR A 241 4.69 4.47 -25.07
N SER A 242 3.49 4.86 -25.49
CA SER A 242 3.07 6.22 -25.85
C SER A 242 1.59 6.44 -25.53
N LEU A 243 1.19 7.68 -25.27
CA LEU A 243 -0.22 8.10 -25.16
C LEU A 243 -0.67 8.92 -26.38
N GLU A 244 0.13 8.91 -27.43
CA GLU A 244 -0.24 9.43 -28.75
C GLU A 244 -0.92 8.30 -29.53
N ASP A 245 -2.09 8.58 -30.10
CA ASP A 245 -2.87 7.66 -30.95
C ASP A 245 -2.16 7.34 -32.28
#